data_AF-A0A7C5YYN1-F1
#
_entry.id   AF-A0A7C5YYN1-F1
#
_cell.length_a   1.000
_cell.length_b   1.000
_cell.length_c   1.000
_cell.angle_alpha   90.00
_cell.angle_beta   90.00
_cell.angle_gamma   90.00
#
_symmetry.space_group_name_H-M   'P 1'
#
loop_
_entity.id
_entity.type
_entity.pdbx_description
1 polymer ?
#
loop_
_entity_poly.entity_id
_entity_poly.type
_entity_poly.pdbx_seq_one_letter_code
_entity_poly.pdbx_strand_id
1 'polypeptide(L)'
;MTLLSLLYFFSLYNIADFFDSISKLRVKNEFYFPSTQKRIENEIRAREILSKLGFKFPRIYWYTKDSICMEKIEGEKLPDFYKNTKIELVYEISKKIGKRVRKIHDYGFSFLDCRSENCIIKDGEIYNLDLEFLQKRPNLEKCVM
;
A
#
# COMPACT_ATOMS: atom_id res chain seq x y z
N MET A 1 6.54 -3.81 -52.54
CA MET A 1 6.59 -4.44 -51.20
C MET A 1 6.99 -5.90 -51.37
N THR A 2 8.14 -6.31 -50.83
CA THR A 2 8.62 -7.70 -50.90
C THR A 2 7.90 -8.56 -49.86
N LEU A 3 7.74 -9.88 -50.10
CA LEU A 3 7.11 -10.80 -49.14
C LEU A 3 7.74 -10.73 -47.73
N LEU A 4 9.06 -10.49 -47.66
CA LEU A 4 9.77 -10.26 -46.40
C LEU A 4 9.26 -9.04 -45.63
N SER A 5 8.94 -7.94 -46.32
CA SER A 5 8.42 -6.73 -45.67
C SER A 5 7.02 -6.93 -45.08
N LEU A 6 6.17 -7.75 -45.73
CA LEU A 6 4.86 -8.14 -45.18
C LEU A 6 5.00 -9.05 -43.95
N LEU A 7 5.86 -10.07 -44.01
CA LEU A 7 6.11 -10.99 -42.89
C LEU A 7 6.67 -10.27 -41.65
N TYR A 8 7.56 -9.30 -41.87
CA TYR A 8 8.08 -8.45 -40.78
C TYR A 8 6.98 -7.59 -40.16
N PHE A 9 6.12 -6.99 -40.99
CA PHE A 9 4.98 -6.18 -40.56
C PHE A 9 3.97 -7.01 -39.76
N PHE A 10 3.65 -8.24 -40.20
CA PHE A 10 2.76 -9.16 -39.48
C PHE A 10 3.36 -9.68 -38.16
N SER A 11 4.69 -9.85 -38.09
CA SER A 11 5.36 -10.23 -36.83
C SER A 11 5.37 -9.08 -35.83
N LEU A 12 5.60 -7.84 -36.29
CA LEU A 12 5.61 -6.65 -35.44
C LEU A 12 4.19 -6.28 -34.98
N TYR A 13 3.18 -6.42 -35.83
CA TYR A 13 1.78 -6.22 -35.45
C TYR A 13 1.34 -7.25 -34.39
N ASN A 14 1.65 -8.54 -34.59
CA ASN A 14 1.35 -9.57 -33.58
C ASN A 14 2.10 -9.34 -32.27
N ILE A 15 3.34 -8.86 -32.31
CA ILE A 15 4.11 -8.55 -31.10
C ILE A 15 3.53 -7.32 -30.40
N ALA A 16 3.17 -6.27 -31.12
CA ALA A 16 2.55 -5.07 -30.55
C ALA A 16 1.18 -5.39 -29.95
N ASP A 17 0.34 -6.16 -30.64
CA ASP A 17 -0.97 -6.59 -30.13
C ASP A 17 -0.83 -7.59 -28.97
N PHE A 18 0.23 -8.39 -28.95
CA PHE A 18 0.58 -9.25 -27.81
C PHE A 18 1.05 -8.42 -26.61
N PHE A 19 1.90 -7.40 -26.80
CA PHE A 19 2.30 -6.49 -25.73
C PHE A 19 1.13 -5.61 -25.25
N ASP A 20 0.22 -5.22 -26.14
CA ASP A 20 -1.00 -4.48 -25.81
C ASP A 20 -2.02 -5.38 -25.09
N SER A 21 -2.11 -6.66 -25.46
CA SER A 21 -2.90 -7.65 -24.73
C SER A 21 -2.29 -7.98 -23.36
N ILE A 22 -0.96 -8.10 -23.27
CA ILE A 22 -0.22 -8.26 -22.01
C ILE A 22 -0.35 -7.00 -21.16
N SER A 23 -0.29 -5.79 -21.71
CA SER A 23 -0.46 -4.53 -20.96
C SER A 23 -1.90 -4.36 -20.47
N LYS A 24 -2.91 -4.75 -21.27
CA LYS A 24 -4.32 -4.81 -20.87
C LYS A 24 -4.61 -5.92 -19.86
N LEU A 25 -3.84 -7.00 -19.86
CA LEU A 25 -3.81 -8.04 -18.81
C LEU A 25 -3.04 -7.57 -17.57
N ARG A 26 -2.09 -6.63 -17.72
CA ARG A 26 -1.24 -6.09 -16.66
C ARG A 26 -1.97 -4.92 -15.97
N VAL A 27 -2.78 -5.35 -15.01
CA VAL A 27 -3.12 -4.64 -13.76
C VAL A 27 -4.32 -3.68 -13.82
N LYS A 28 -5.53 -4.25 -13.85
CA LYS A 28 -6.78 -3.53 -13.50
C LYS A 28 -6.86 -3.10 -12.02
N ASN A 29 -5.92 -3.56 -11.18
CA ASN A 29 -5.92 -3.38 -9.73
C ASN A 29 -4.70 -2.56 -9.27
N GLU A 30 -4.44 -1.43 -9.91
CA GLU A 30 -3.43 -0.45 -9.47
C GLU A 30 -4.08 0.76 -8.82
N PHE A 31 -3.38 1.33 -7.85
CA PHE A 31 -3.65 2.64 -7.29
C PHE A 31 -2.37 3.48 -7.35
N TYR A 32 -2.51 4.71 -7.85
CA TYR A 32 -1.43 5.68 -8.02
C TYR A 32 -1.52 6.75 -6.93
N PHE A 33 -0.40 7.02 -6.26
CA PHE A 33 -0.31 8.08 -5.26
C PHE A 33 0.90 8.99 -5.55
N PRO A 34 0.68 10.29 -5.84
CA PRO A 34 1.78 11.23 -5.99
C PRO A 34 2.35 11.58 -4.62
N SER A 35 3.68 11.55 -4.47
CA SER A 35 4.36 11.90 -3.22
C SER A 35 5.77 12.42 -3.46
N THR A 36 6.43 12.93 -2.42
CA THR A 36 7.82 13.37 -2.54
C THR A 36 8.77 12.18 -2.43
N GLN A 37 9.94 12.25 -3.08
CA GLN A 37 10.97 11.20 -3.00
C GLN A 37 11.26 10.73 -1.56
N LYS A 38 11.46 11.69 -0.64
CA LYS A 38 11.75 11.39 0.76
C LYS A 38 10.63 10.61 1.45
N ARG A 39 9.37 10.87 1.07
CA ARG A 39 8.21 10.17 1.62
C ARG A 39 8.07 8.78 1.03
N ILE A 40 8.32 8.61 -0.27
CA ILE A 40 8.36 7.29 -0.92
C ILE A 40 9.47 6.41 -0.34
N GLU A 41 10.65 6.97 -0.11
CA GLU A 41 11.75 6.27 0.57
C GLU A 41 11.36 5.87 1.99
N ASN A 42 10.65 6.73 2.72
CA ASN A 42 10.16 6.41 4.06
C ASN A 42 9.06 5.35 4.05
N GLU A 43 8.14 5.38 3.08
CA GLU A 43 7.09 4.38 2.84
C GLU A 43 7.70 2.98 2.66
N ILE A 44 8.71 2.86 1.79
CA ILE A 44 9.41 1.60 1.53
C ILE A 44 10.10 1.09 2.80
N ARG A 45 10.86 1.96 3.48
CA ARG A 45 11.53 1.63 4.74
C ARG A 45 10.53 1.21 5.83
N ALA A 46 9.40 1.90 5.93
CA ALA A 46 8.35 1.59 6.89
C ALA A 46 7.79 0.18 6.67
N ARG A 47 7.59 -0.24 5.41
CA ARG A 47 7.12 -1.60 5.07
C ARG A 47 8.11 -2.68 5.49
N GLU A 48 9.41 -2.46 5.30
CA GLU A 48 10.44 -3.40 5.75
C GLU A 48 10.45 -3.56 7.28
N ILE A 49 10.17 -2.50 8.03
CA ILE A 49 10.08 -2.54 9.48
C ILE A 49 8.79 -3.22 9.91
N LEU A 50 7.65 -2.79 9.37
CA LEU A 50 6.32 -3.20 9.81
C LEU A 50 5.93 -4.61 9.33
N SER A 51 6.49 -5.09 8.22
CA SER A 51 6.33 -6.49 7.79
C SER A 51 6.81 -7.46 8.87
N LYS A 52 7.93 -7.16 9.54
CA LYS A 52 8.47 -7.95 10.65
C LYS A 52 7.54 -7.98 11.87
N LEU A 53 6.64 -6.99 11.98
CA LEU A 53 5.62 -6.90 13.04
C LEU A 53 4.27 -7.52 12.62
N GLY A 54 4.18 -8.07 11.40
CA GLY A 54 2.99 -8.72 10.87
C GLY A 54 1.93 -7.76 10.31
N PHE A 55 2.32 -6.53 9.94
CA PHE A 55 1.40 -5.59 9.29
C PHE A 55 1.17 -5.99 7.84
N LYS A 56 -0.03 -5.69 7.35
CA LYS A 56 -0.40 -5.86 5.94
C LYS A 56 -0.53 -4.50 5.27
N PHE A 57 -0.13 -4.45 4.02
CA PHE A 57 -0.15 -3.28 3.17
C PHE A 57 -0.26 -3.74 1.71
N PRO A 58 -0.75 -2.89 0.80
CA PRO A 58 -0.74 -3.15 -0.64
C PRO A 58 0.61 -3.66 -1.17
N ARG A 59 0.69 -4.61 -2.09
CA ARG A 59 1.96 -4.88 -2.77
C ARG A 59 2.41 -3.67 -3.58
N ILE A 60 3.68 -3.27 -3.50
CA ILE A 60 4.25 -2.27 -4.42
C ILE A 60 4.58 -2.98 -5.74
N TYR A 61 4.08 -2.46 -6.86
CA TYR A 61 4.45 -2.94 -8.19
C TYR A 61 5.69 -2.22 -8.72
N TRP A 62 5.71 -0.90 -8.59
CA TRP A 62 6.82 -0.03 -8.99
C TRP A 62 6.72 1.33 -8.29
N TYR A 63 7.82 2.08 -8.27
CA TYR A 63 7.86 3.46 -7.78
C TYR A 63 8.89 4.28 -8.57
N THR A 64 8.68 5.59 -8.62
CA THR A 64 9.60 6.59 -9.19
C THR A 64 10.04 7.55 -8.07
N LYS A 65 10.71 8.64 -8.45
CA LYS A 65 11.07 9.72 -7.52
C LYS A 65 9.85 10.44 -6.93
N ASP A 66 8.73 10.45 -7.62
CA ASP A 66 7.56 11.28 -7.31
C ASP A 66 6.24 10.49 -7.23
N SER A 67 6.30 9.18 -7.48
CA SER A 67 5.12 8.34 -7.62
C SER A 67 5.34 6.94 -7.07
N ILE A 68 4.28 6.35 -6.53
CA ILE A 68 4.25 4.94 -6.15
C ILE A 68 3.01 4.28 -6.72
N CYS A 69 3.19 3.08 -7.29
CA CYS A 69 2.10 2.25 -7.79
C CYS A 69 1.98 0.98 -6.95
N MET A 70 0.77 0.73 -6.47
CA MET A 70 0.48 -0.33 -5.52
C MET A 70 -0.76 -1.12 -5.89
N GLU A 71 -0.86 -2.32 -5.33
CA GLU A 71 -2.04 -3.15 -5.33
C GLU A 71 -3.26 -2.38 -4.82
N LYS A 72 -4.32 -2.35 -5.62
CA LYS A 72 -5.63 -1.91 -5.17
C LYS A 72 -6.24 -3.00 -4.29
N ILE A 73 -6.35 -2.72 -2.98
CA ILE A 73 -7.03 -3.61 -2.04
C ILE A 73 -8.54 -3.44 -2.19
N GLU A 74 -9.20 -4.46 -2.72
CA GLU A 74 -10.66 -4.56 -2.73
C GLU A 74 -11.16 -4.94 -1.33
N GLY A 75 -11.48 -3.92 -0.53
CA GLY A 75 -12.03 -4.05 0.80
C GLY A 75 -12.79 -2.79 1.20
N GLU A 76 -13.31 -2.78 2.42
CA GLU A 76 -14.07 -1.64 2.96
C GLU A 76 -13.13 -0.68 3.68
N LYS A 77 -13.27 0.64 3.45
CA LYS A 77 -12.52 1.63 4.23
C LYS A 77 -12.99 1.59 5.68
N LEU A 78 -12.07 1.74 6.63
CA LEU A 78 -12.39 1.64 8.05
C LEU A 78 -13.53 2.56 8.53
N PRO A 79 -13.67 3.83 8.06
CA PRO A 79 -14.81 4.67 8.43
C PRO A 79 -16.15 4.12 7.97
N ASP A 80 -16.18 3.48 6.80
CA ASP A 80 -17.40 2.89 6.25
C ASP A 80 -17.73 1.58 6.99
N PHE A 81 -16.71 0.78 7.29
CA PHE A 81 -16.83 -0.41 8.13
C PHE A 81 -17.44 -0.07 9.49
N TYR A 82 -17.01 1.02 10.14
CA TYR A 82 -17.57 1.44 11.42
C TYR A 82 -19.03 1.89 11.35
N LYS A 83 -19.49 2.39 10.20
CA LYS A 83 -20.89 2.82 10.02
C LYS A 83 -21.82 1.65 9.69
N ASN A 84 -21.34 0.69 8.90
CA ASN A 84 -22.17 -0.34 8.28
C ASN A 84 -22.16 -1.68 9.04
N THR A 85 -21.35 -1.80 10.09
CA THR A 85 -21.12 -3.06 10.79
C THR A 85 -21.67 -3.07 12.20
N LYS A 86 -21.96 -4.26 12.73
CA LYS A 86 -22.36 -4.49 14.12
C LYS A 86 -21.26 -4.06 15.10
N ILE A 87 -21.69 -3.54 16.25
CA ILE A 87 -20.81 -2.96 17.27
C ILE A 87 -19.76 -3.95 17.80
N GLU A 88 -20.08 -5.25 17.86
CA GLU A 88 -19.17 -6.28 18.35
C GLU A 88 -17.95 -6.45 17.43
N LEU A 89 -18.17 -6.41 16.10
CA LEU A 89 -17.09 -6.51 15.12
C LEU A 89 -16.27 -5.21 15.07
N VAL A 90 -16.93 -4.05 15.20
CA VAL A 90 -16.25 -2.76 15.35
C VAL A 90 -15.30 -2.78 16.54
N TYR A 91 -15.76 -3.32 17.67
CA TYR A 91 -14.95 -3.45 18.88
C TYR A 91 -13.74 -4.37 18.69
N GLU A 92 -13.92 -5.53 18.05
CA GLU A 92 -12.84 -6.47 17.80
C GLU A 92 -11.79 -5.92 16.81
N ILE A 93 -12.21 -5.22 15.75
CA ILE A 93 -11.28 -4.52 14.85
C ILE A 93 -10.54 -3.39 15.58
N SER A 94 -11.25 -2.59 16.39
CA SER A 94 -10.64 -1.51 17.17
C SER A 94 -9.58 -2.04 18.14
N LYS A 95 -9.83 -3.16 18.81
CA LYS A 95 -8.84 -3.86 19.64
C LYS A 95 -7.62 -4.30 18.84
N LYS A 96 -7.81 -4.87 17.64
CA LYS A 96 -6.70 -5.27 16.75
C LYS A 96 -5.84 -4.06 16.38
N ILE A 97 -6.46 -2.92 16.06
CA ILE A 97 -5.76 -1.66 15.76
C ILE A 97 -4.97 -1.18 16.97
N GLY A 98 -5.58 -1.13 18.16
CA GLY A 98 -4.88 -0.74 19.39
C GLY A 98 -3.67 -1.62 19.71
N LYS A 99 -3.79 -2.94 19.54
CA LYS A 99 -2.67 -3.89 19.70
C LYS A 99 -1.55 -3.63 18.68
N ARG A 100 -1.89 -3.27 17.44
CA ARG A 100 -0.94 -2.90 16.40
C ARG A 100 -0.18 -1.62 16.74
N VAL A 101 -0.88 -0.57 17.16
CA VAL A 101 -0.28 0.70 17.60
C VAL A 101 0.70 0.44 18.76
N ARG A 102 0.29 -0.34 19.75
CA ARG A 102 1.18 -0.75 20.85
C ARG A 102 2.44 -1.44 20.34
N LYS A 103 2.33 -2.44 19.45
CA LYS A 103 3.50 -3.14 18.88
C LYS A 103 4.49 -2.18 18.21
N ILE A 104 3.99 -1.19 17.47
CA ILE A 104 4.84 -0.18 16.83
C ILE A 104 5.60 0.63 17.89
N HIS A 105 4.90 1.07 18.93
CA HIS A 105 5.49 1.83 20.04
C HIS A 105 6.52 1.04 20.82
N ASP A 106 6.24 -0.24 21.11
CA ASP A 106 7.15 -1.15 21.80
C ASP A 106 8.43 -1.39 20.97
N TYR A 107 8.35 -1.29 19.64
CA TYR A 107 9.49 -1.39 18.72
C TYR A 107 10.24 -0.06 18.53
N GLY A 108 9.85 1.00 19.24
CA GLY A 108 10.51 2.30 19.22
C GLY A 108 10.13 3.18 18.02
N PHE A 109 8.96 2.97 17.43
CA PHE A 109 8.43 3.80 16.34
C PHE A 109 7.07 4.43 16.68
N SER A 110 6.61 5.36 15.87
CA SER A 110 5.28 5.97 15.95
C SER A 110 4.71 6.18 14.56
N PHE A 111 3.43 5.87 14.38
CA PHE A 111 2.65 6.30 13.21
C PHE A 111 2.11 7.69 13.48
N LEU A 112 2.56 8.69 12.72
CA LEU A 112 2.04 10.04 12.88
C LEU A 112 0.79 10.30 12.04
N ASP A 113 0.53 9.48 11.02
CA ASP A 113 -0.72 9.52 10.24
C ASP A 113 -1.47 8.19 10.35
N CYS A 114 -2.19 8.02 11.47
CA CYS A 114 -2.99 6.83 11.75
C CYS A 114 -4.50 7.04 11.48
N ARG A 115 -4.85 7.94 10.56
CA ARG A 115 -6.23 8.21 10.17
C ARG A 115 -6.95 6.94 9.73
N SER A 116 -8.23 6.82 10.05
CA SER A 116 -9.02 5.63 9.68
C SER A 116 -9.13 5.46 8.16
N GLU A 117 -9.09 6.56 7.41
CA GLU A 117 -9.11 6.58 5.94
C GLU A 117 -7.90 5.86 5.33
N ASN A 118 -6.79 5.77 6.07
CA ASN A 118 -5.57 5.06 5.65
C ASN A 118 -5.63 3.56 5.97
N CYS A 119 -6.79 3.04 6.37
CA CYS A 119 -7.02 1.64 6.69
C CYS A 119 -8.13 1.04 5.81
N ILE A 120 -7.85 -0.12 5.21
CA ILE A 120 -8.86 -0.95 4.54
C ILE A 120 -9.02 -2.26 5.32
N ILE A 121 -10.27 -2.67 5.53
CA ILE A 121 -10.65 -3.97 6.05
C ILE A 121 -10.95 -4.91 4.89
N LYS A 122 -10.25 -6.04 4.85
CA LYS A 122 -10.49 -7.11 3.89
C LYS A 122 -10.32 -8.45 4.59
N ASP A 123 -11.32 -9.31 4.52
CA ASP A 123 -11.30 -10.65 5.11
C ASP A 123 -10.94 -10.66 6.62
N GLY A 124 -11.43 -9.67 7.37
CA GLY A 124 -11.15 -9.53 8.82
C GLY A 124 -9.73 -9.05 9.16
N GLU A 125 -8.95 -8.68 8.15
CA GLU A 125 -7.60 -8.14 8.25
C GLU A 125 -7.57 -6.66 7.91
N ILE A 126 -6.68 -5.93 8.59
CA ILE A 126 -6.47 -4.49 8.37
C ILE A 126 -5.24 -4.30 7.49
N TYR A 127 -5.41 -3.58 6.37
CA TYR A 127 -4.36 -3.13 5.47
C TYR A 127 -4.12 -1.64 5.67
N ASN A 128 -2.88 -1.26 5.94
CA ASN A 128 -2.46 0.13 6.03
C ASN A 128 -2.02 0.62 4.64
N LEU A 129 -2.56 1.77 4.19
CA LEU A 129 -2.34 2.30 2.84
C LEU A 129 -1.18 3.30 2.76
N ASP A 130 -1.00 4.10 3.81
CA ASP A 130 -0.05 5.20 3.87
C ASP A 130 0.80 5.05 5.15
N LEU A 131 2.11 4.94 4.95
CA LEU A 131 3.14 4.74 5.96
C LEU A 131 4.22 5.84 5.88
N GLU A 132 4.01 6.87 5.04
CA GLU A 132 5.00 7.90 4.71
C GLU A 132 5.47 8.68 5.94
N PHE A 133 4.69 8.66 7.01
CA PHE A 133 4.94 9.36 8.27
C PHE A 133 5.30 8.43 9.44
N LEU A 134 5.79 7.22 9.19
CA LEU A 134 6.41 6.42 10.25
C LEU A 134 7.69 7.11 10.74
N GLN A 135 7.81 7.31 12.05
CA GLN A 135 9.01 7.90 12.66
C GLN A 135 9.57 7.00 13.75
N LYS A 136 10.90 6.98 13.88
CA LYS A 136 11.54 6.42 15.07
C LYS A 136 11.27 7.37 16.22
N ARG A 137 10.80 6.83 17.34
CA ARG A 137 10.54 7.62 18.54
C ARG A 137 11.86 8.26 18.99
N PRO A 138 11.90 9.57 19.26
CA PRO A 138 13.05 10.16 19.94
C PRO A 138 13.21 9.49 21.32
N ASN A 139 14.46 9.30 21.77
CA ASN A 139 14.72 8.75 23.10
C ASN A 139 13.93 9.57 24.13
N LEU A 140 13.07 8.88 24.90
CA LEU A 140 12.17 9.48 25.88
C LEU A 140 12.91 10.26 26.99
N GLU A 141 14.20 10.01 27.18
CA GLU A 141 15.08 10.78 28.07
C GLU A 141 15.16 12.27 27.71
N LYS A 142 14.79 12.67 26.49
CA LYS A 142 14.77 14.08 26.06
C LYS A 142 13.39 14.74 26.06
N CYS A 143 12.32 14.01 26.42
CA CYS A 143 10.94 14.50 26.37
C CYS A 143 10.30 14.73 27.74
N VAL A 144 11.09 14.75 28.82
CA VAL A 144 10.68 15.33 30.10
C VAL A 144 11.24 16.75 30.14
N MET A 145 10.41 17.71 29.72
CA MET A 145 10.52 19.12 30.11
C MET A 145 9.38 19.42 31.06
#